data_AF-A0A9D7QTV1-F1
#
_entry.id   AF-A0A9D7QTV1-F1
#
_cell.length_a   1.000
_cell.length_b   1.000
_cell.length_c   1.000
_cell.angle_alpha   90.00
_cell.angle_beta   90.00
_cell.angle_gamma   90.00
#
_symmetry.space_group_name_H-M   'P 1'
#
loop_
_entity.id
_entity.type
_entity.pdbx_description
1 polymer ?
#
loop_
_entity_poly.entity_id
_entity_poly.type
_entity_poly.pdbx_seq_one_letter_code
_entity_poly.pdbx_strand_id
1 'polypeptide(L)'
;MQSSVEEPVDTIFWTAWLLNLLLFLILHEIRFLPYVYIIDNLLSWLLILPGLAIGFRRMHDLEKPGWYFLIPVYGFILSTLSGNPRRNKYGQDPKLERLYEREKADYHLFL
;
A
#
# COMPACT_ATOMS: atom_id res chain seq x y z
N MET A 1 -8.83 -11.44 28.28
CA MET A 1 -8.94 -10.08 27.71
C MET A 1 -7.85 -9.94 26.65
N GLN A 2 -8.05 -10.49 25.46
CA GLN A 2 -7.21 -10.13 24.31
C GLN A 2 -7.56 -8.69 23.98
N SER A 3 -6.69 -7.76 24.37
CA SER A 3 -6.65 -6.44 23.76
C SER A 3 -6.59 -6.68 22.26
N SER A 4 -7.54 -6.12 21.51
CA SER A 4 -7.42 -5.97 20.07
C SER A 4 -6.08 -5.31 19.81
N VAL A 5 -5.07 -6.12 19.49
CA VAL A 5 -3.78 -5.63 19.04
C VAL A 5 -4.12 -4.93 17.74
N GLU A 6 -4.32 -3.61 17.81
CA GLU A 6 -4.51 -2.78 16.63
C GLU A 6 -3.25 -2.98 15.82
N GLU A 7 -3.33 -3.81 14.78
CA GLU A 7 -2.19 -4.06 13.95
C GLU A 7 -1.73 -2.72 13.37
N PRO A 8 -0.41 -2.42 13.44
CA PRO A 8 0.10 -1.15 12.99
C PRO A 8 -0.28 -0.97 11.53
N VAL A 9 -0.86 0.20 11.22
CA VAL A 9 -1.10 0.68 9.85
C VAL A 9 0.12 0.35 9.00
N ASP A 10 -0.13 -0.25 7.84
CA ASP A 10 0.89 -0.88 6.99
C ASP A 10 2.02 0.12 6.66
N THR A 11 3.12 0.08 7.41
CA THR A 11 4.24 1.02 7.29
C THR A 11 4.95 0.88 5.94
N ILE A 12 4.98 -0.35 5.40
CA ILE A 12 5.54 -0.66 4.07
C ILE A 12 4.80 0.08 2.96
N PHE A 13 3.48 0.27 3.09
CA PHE A 13 2.71 1.03 2.11
C PHE A 13 3.15 2.50 2.09
N TRP A 14 3.20 3.14 3.26
CA TRP A 14 3.57 4.54 3.37
C TRP A 14 5.00 4.81 2.92
N THR A 15 5.95 3.93 3.27
CA THR A 15 7.34 4.08 2.82
C THR A 15 7.47 3.88 1.31
N ALA A 16 6.76 2.92 0.72
CA ALA A 16 6.75 2.71 -0.73
C ALA A 16 6.10 3.88 -1.49
N TRP A 17 5.00 4.43 -0.95
CA TRP A 17 4.32 5.58 -1.53
C TRP A 17 5.16 6.85 -1.47
N LEU A 18 5.78 7.13 -0.31
CA LEU A 18 6.70 8.25 -0.12
C LEU A 18 7.95 8.13 -1.01
N LEU A 19 8.50 6.93 -1.16
CA LEU A 19 9.63 6.68 -2.05
C LEU A 19 9.25 6.97 -3.51
N ASN A 20 8.07 6.53 -3.96
CA ASN A 20 7.57 6.82 -5.30
C ASN A 20 7.38 8.33 -5.52
N LEU A 21 6.85 9.04 -4.50
CA LEU A 21 6.72 10.50 -4.53
C LEU A 21 8.10 11.18 -4.62
N LEU A 22 9.07 10.76 -3.81
CA LEU A 22 10.42 11.31 -3.82
C LEU A 22 11.12 11.10 -5.17
N LEU A 23 10.99 9.90 -5.76
CA LEU A 23 11.52 9.60 -7.09
C LEU A 23 10.91 10.52 -8.15
N PHE A 24 9.60 10.77 -8.05
CA PHE A 24 8.89 11.68 -8.96
C PHE A 24 9.42 13.12 -8.85
N LEU A 25 9.64 13.61 -7.62
CA LEU A 25 10.20 14.94 -7.37
C LEU A 25 11.62 15.05 -7.95
N ILE A 26 12.50 14.10 -7.64
CA ILE A 26 13.89 14.10 -8.12
C ILE A 26 13.96 14.12 -9.65
N LEU A 27 13.11 13.34 -10.34
CA LEU A 27 13.11 13.27 -11.79
C LEU A 27 12.60 14.55 -12.45
N HIS A 28 11.65 15.26 -11.82
CA HIS A 28 11.16 16.55 -12.32
C HIS A 28 12.13 17.71 -12.14
N GLU A 29 13.13 17.60 -11.27
CA GLU A 29 14.18 18.64 -11.16
C GLU A 29 15.10 18.69 -12.39
N ILE A 30 15.11 17.66 -13.25
CA ILE A 30 15.99 17.57 -14.44
C ILE A 30 15.47 18.43 -15.62
N ARG A 31 14.35 19.15 -15.44
CA ARG A 31 13.65 19.96 -16.45
C ARG A 31 14.42 21.18 -17.00
N PHE A 32 15.66 21.42 -16.57
CA PHE A 32 16.47 22.56 -17.01
C PHE A 32 16.99 22.48 -18.47
N LEU A 33 16.75 21.37 -19.18
CA LEU A 33 17.18 21.21 -20.57
C LEU A 33 15.99 21.31 -21.55
N PRO A 34 15.93 22.35 -22.42
CA PRO A 34 14.77 22.64 -23.28
C PRO A 34 14.47 21.55 -24.33
N TYR A 35 15.41 20.65 -24.61
CA TYR A 35 15.24 19.55 -25.57
C TYR A 35 14.66 18.26 -24.97
N VAL A 36 14.47 18.19 -23.65
CA VAL A 36 14.01 16.96 -22.97
C VAL A 36 12.51 16.98 -22.68
N TYR A 37 11.81 18.09 -22.95
CA TYR A 37 10.43 18.31 -22.52
C TYR A 37 9.42 17.22 -22.91
N ILE A 38 9.47 16.72 -24.16
CA ILE A 38 8.53 15.67 -24.64
C ILE A 38 8.84 14.32 -23.97
N ILE A 39 10.12 13.99 -23.84
CA ILE A 39 10.59 12.75 -23.22
C ILE A 39 10.27 12.77 -21.72
N ASP A 40 10.51 13.91 -21.05
CA ASP A 40 10.18 14.13 -19.64
C ASP A 40 8.69 13.93 -19.37
N ASN A 41 7.82 14.56 -20.17
CA ASN A 41 6.37 14.37 -20.03
C ASN A 41 5.99 12.89 -20.13
N LEU A 42 6.46 12.17 -21.15
CA LEU A 42 6.13 10.75 -21.31
C LEU A 42 6.64 9.89 -20.14
N LEU A 43 7.87 10.15 -19.67
CA LEU A 43 8.44 9.45 -18.51
C LEU A 43 7.61 9.71 -17.25
N SER A 44 7.16 10.95 -17.07
CA SER A 44 6.33 11.37 -15.95
C SER A 44 5.05 10.54 -15.85
N TRP A 45 4.34 10.37 -16.97
CA TRP A 45 3.13 9.52 -17.01
C TRP A 45 3.42 8.07 -16.66
N LEU A 46 4.55 7.53 -17.13
CA LEU A 46 4.95 6.15 -16.85
C LEU A 46 5.26 5.94 -15.35
N LEU A 47 5.88 6.93 -14.71
CA LEU A 47 6.25 6.89 -13.29
C LEU A 47 5.08 7.10 -12.33
N ILE A 48 3.96 7.62 -12.80
CA ILE A 48 2.73 7.68 -12.01
C ILE A 48 2.14 6.26 -11.83
N LEU A 49 2.36 5.35 -12.78
CA LEU A 49 1.82 3.99 -12.73
C LEU A 49 2.20 3.20 -11.47
N PRO A 50 3.47 3.11 -11.04
CA PRO A 50 3.83 2.41 -9.80
C PRO A 50 3.16 3.03 -8.57
N GLY A 51 3.07 4.36 -8.49
CA GLY A 51 2.35 5.06 -7.42
C GLY A 51 0.86 4.70 -7.37
N LEU A 52 0.21 4.66 -8.54
CA LEU A 52 -1.19 4.24 -8.66
C LEU A 52 -1.38 2.76 -8.35
N ALA A 53 -0.48 1.89 -8.81
CA ALA A 53 -0.55 0.45 -8.57
C ALA A 53 -0.48 0.11 -7.08
N ILE A 54 0.40 0.78 -6.34
CA ILE A 54 0.50 0.65 -4.88
C ILE A 54 -0.79 1.13 -4.20
N GLY A 55 -1.34 2.27 -4.63
CA GLY A 55 -2.62 2.80 -4.13
C GLY A 55 -3.81 1.86 -4.39
N PHE A 56 -3.90 1.29 -5.59
CA PHE A 56 -4.96 0.34 -5.96
C PHE A 56 -4.87 -0.95 -5.16
N ARG A 57 -3.66 -1.48 -4.94
CA ARG A 57 -3.45 -2.64 -4.06
C ARG A 57 -3.97 -2.36 -2.66
N ARG A 58 -3.65 -1.19 -2.10
CA ARG A 58 -4.12 -0.81 -0.76
C ARG A 58 -5.64 -0.78 -0.65
N MET A 59 -6.33 -0.27 -1.67
CA MET A 59 -7.79 -0.28 -1.69
C MET A 59 -8.36 -1.70 -1.76
N HIS A 60 -7.70 -2.59 -2.51
CA HIS A 60 -8.08 -4.00 -2.55
C HIS A 60 -7.88 -4.71 -1.21
N ASP A 61 -6.82 -4.36 -0.47
CA ASP A 61 -6.59 -4.86 0.89
C ASP A 61 -7.71 -4.45 1.87
N LEU A 62 -8.44 -3.36 1.57
CA LEU A 62 -9.60 -2.86 2.33
C LEU A 62 -10.95 -3.32 1.77
N GLU A 63 -10.98 -4.25 0.82
CA GLU A 63 -12.17 -4.69 0.08
C GLU A 63 -12.91 -3.59 -0.70
N LYS A 64 -12.25 -2.46 -0.91
CA LYS A 64 -12.78 -1.32 -1.67
C LYS A 64 -12.34 -1.40 -3.13
N PRO A 65 -13.10 -0.83 -4.07
CA PRO A 65 -12.66 -0.79 -5.46
C PRO A 65 -11.46 0.15 -5.60
N GLY A 66 -10.46 -0.26 -6.40
CA GLY A 66 -9.18 0.45 -6.56
C GLY A 66 -9.29 1.95 -6.87
N TRP A 67 -10.31 2.33 -7.64
CA TRP A 67 -10.54 3.72 -8.03
C TRP A 67 -10.87 4.66 -6.87
N TYR A 68 -11.22 4.16 -5.68
CA TYR A 68 -11.40 5.00 -4.47
C TYR A 68 -10.11 5.72 -4.07
N PHE A 69 -8.94 5.20 -4.46
CA PHE A 69 -7.66 5.86 -4.26
C PHE A 69 -7.54 7.19 -5.03
N LEU A 70 -8.20 7.31 -6.18
CA LEU A 70 -8.14 8.53 -7.02
C LEU A 70 -8.91 9.71 -6.40
N ILE A 71 -9.74 9.46 -5.39
CA ILE A 71 -10.49 10.50 -4.68
C ILE A 71 -9.60 11.01 -3.54
N PRO A 72 -9.05 12.24 -3.59
CA PRO A 72 -7.92 12.62 -2.74
C PRO A 72 -8.16 12.46 -1.24
N VAL A 73 -9.27 13.01 -0.74
CA VAL A 73 -9.59 12.96 0.71
C VAL A 73 -10.00 11.55 1.13
N TYR A 74 -10.83 10.90 0.32
CA TYR A 74 -11.40 9.60 0.66
C TYR A 74 -10.38 8.46 0.56
N GLY A 75 -9.57 8.43 -0.50
CA GLY A 75 -8.47 7.51 -0.69
C GLY A 75 -7.38 7.68 0.37
N PHE A 76 -7.10 8.92 0.80
CA PHE A 76 -6.17 9.18 1.90
C PHE A 76 -6.67 8.60 3.22
N ILE A 77 -7.92 8.89 3.61
CA ILE A 77 -8.52 8.35 4.83
C ILE A 77 -8.51 6.81 4.79
N LEU A 78 -8.97 6.21 3.69
CA LEU A 78 -8.97 4.75 3.53
C LEU A 78 -7.57 4.16 3.66
N SER A 79 -6.56 4.81 3.08
CA SER A 79 -5.17 4.33 3.16
C SER A 79 -4.61 4.30 4.59
N THR A 80 -5.15 5.13 5.50
CA THR A 80 -4.80 5.14 6.93
C THR A 80 -5.55 4.12 7.77
N LEU A 81 -6.60 3.49 7.24
CA LEU A 81 -7.35 2.45 7.98
C LEU A 81 -6.55 1.16 8.03
N SER A 82 -6.78 0.32 9.04
CA SER A 82 -6.23 -1.04 9.09
C SER A 82 -6.85 -1.92 8.00
N GLY A 83 -6.05 -2.81 7.39
CA GLY A 83 -6.55 -3.80 6.43
C GLY A 83 -7.62 -4.70 7.05
N ASN A 84 -8.52 -5.26 6.23
CA ASN A 84 -9.56 -6.15 6.76
C ASN A 84 -8.93 -7.51 7.11
N PRO A 85 -8.88 -7.94 8.39
CA PRO A 85 -8.18 -9.17 8.79
C PRO A 85 -8.95 -10.46 8.42
N ARG A 86 -10.03 -10.36 7.64
CA ARG A 86 -10.86 -11.50 7.23
C ARG A 86 -10.55 -11.91 5.79
N ARG A 87 -10.88 -13.17 5.47
CA ARG A 87 -10.84 -13.72 4.11
C ARG A 87 -11.58 -12.77 3.16
N ASN A 88 -10.86 -12.11 2.29
CA ASN A 88 -11.41 -11.10 1.42
C ASN A 88 -11.67 -11.66 0.00
N LYS A 89 -12.42 -10.94 -0.82
CA LYS A 89 -12.73 -11.35 -2.22
C LYS A 89 -11.50 -11.45 -3.15
N TYR A 90 -10.34 -10.98 -2.68
CA TYR A 90 -9.07 -10.95 -3.39
C TYR A 90 -8.05 -11.99 -2.88
N GLY A 91 -8.37 -12.73 -1.81
CA GLY A 91 -7.49 -13.74 -1.23
C GLY A 91 -7.55 -13.80 0.30
N GLN A 92 -6.85 -14.79 0.85
CA GLN A 92 -6.68 -14.95 2.29
C GLN A 92 -5.43 -14.18 2.73
N ASP A 93 -5.52 -13.39 3.79
CA ASP A 93 -4.36 -12.65 4.30
C ASP A 93 -3.31 -13.64 4.83
N PRO A 94 -2.07 -13.64 4.31
CA PRO A 94 -0.99 -14.50 4.81
C PRO A 94 -0.61 -14.24 6.28
N LYS A 95 -1.09 -13.16 6.90
CA LYS A 95 -1.00 -12.98 8.35
C LYS A 95 -1.86 -13.96 9.14
N LEU A 96 -3.04 -14.32 8.65
CA LEU A 96 -3.93 -15.27 9.35
C LEU A 96 -3.29 -16.65 9.51
N GLU A 97 -2.59 -17.10 8.46
CA GLU A 97 -1.88 -18.37 8.46
C GLU A 97 -0.73 -18.36 9.48
N ARG A 98 0.02 -17.26 9.57
CA ARG A 98 1.06 -17.08 10.60
C ARG A 98 0.51 -17.05 12.02
N LEU A 99 -0.65 -16.45 12.25
CA LEU A 99 -1.28 -16.41 13.57
C LEU A 99 -1.72 -17.81 14.01
N TYR A 100 -2.33 -18.58 13.11
CA TYR A 100 -2.72 -19.96 13.36
C TYR A 100 -1.52 -20.85 13.71
N GLU A 101 -0.43 -20.74 12.95
CA GLU A 101 0.81 -21.49 13.24
C GLU A 101 1.44 -21.06 14.58
N ARG A 102 1.39 -19.78 14.92
CA ARG A 102 1.90 -19.27 16.20
C ARG A 102 1.09 -19.76 17.39
N GLU A 103 -0.24 -19.75 17.26
CA GLU A 103 -1.15 -20.30 18.27
C GLU A 103 -0.92 -21.80 18.47
N LYS A 104 -0.80 -22.55 17.37
CA LYS A 104 -0.48 -23.99 17.38
C LYS A 104 0.88 -24.30 18.03
N ALA A 105 1.91 -23.49 17.75
CA ALA A 105 3.23 -23.64 18.36
C ALA A 105 3.21 -23.39 19.88
N ASP A 106 2.45 -22.38 20.34
CA ASP A 106 2.25 -22.14 21.77
C ASP A 106 1.59 -23.36 22.44
N TYR A 107 0.54 -23.94 21.84
CA TYR A 107 -0.08 -25.17 22.35
C TYR A 107 0.90 -26.35 22.47
N HIS A 108 1.84 -26.49 21.54
CA HIS A 108 2.87 -27.54 21.60
C HIS A 108 3.94 -27.31 22.66
N LEU A 109 4.15 -26.06 23.11
CA LEU A 109 5.10 -25.69 24.16
C LEU A 109 4.57 -25.93 25.58
N PHE A 110 3.24 -26.04 25.73
CA PHE A 110 2.57 -26.27 27.02
C PHE A 110 2.23 -27.74 27.30
N LEU A 111 2.57 -28.67 26.40
CA LEU A 111 2.43 -30.13 26.54
C LEU A 111 3.80 -30.79 26.74
#